data_AF-A0A920UDU3-F1
#
_entry.id   AF-A0A920UDU3-F1
#
_cell.length_a   1.000
_cell.length_b   1.000
_cell.length_c   1.000
_cell.angle_alpha   90.00
_cell.angle_beta   90.00
_cell.angle_gamma   90.00
#
_symmetry.space_group_name_H-M   'P 1'
#
loop_
_entity.id
_entity.type
_entity.pdbx_description
1 polymer ?
#
loop_
_entity_poly.entity_id
_entity_poly.type
_entity_poly.pdbx_seq_one_letter_code
_entity_poly.pdbx_strand_id
1 'polypeptide(L)'
;MKTKTETFESALKKLEETVEKLEEGTIPLNEALTTFESGVHWSRECKKFLDNAGQRIETILKNENGEYEQKEFVPEKSNKPLTNN
;
A
#
# COMPACT_ATOMS: atom_id res chain seq x y z
N MET A 1 -14.32 2.73 25.11
CA MET A 1 -13.97 3.36 23.81
C MET A 1 -13.35 2.26 22.94
N LYS A 2 -14.00 1.85 21.84
CA LYS A 2 -13.42 0.84 20.94
C LYS A 2 -12.33 1.53 20.12
N THR A 3 -11.08 1.22 20.40
CA THR A 3 -9.94 1.61 19.55
C THR A 3 -10.16 0.97 18.18
N LYS A 4 -10.48 1.78 17.17
CA LYS A 4 -10.58 1.29 15.79
C LYS A 4 -9.16 0.93 15.37
N THR A 5 -8.85 -0.36 15.35
CA THR A 5 -7.60 -0.85 14.76
C THR A 5 -7.58 -0.41 13.31
N GLU A 6 -6.59 0.40 12.93
CA GLU A 6 -6.40 0.78 11.53
C GLU A 6 -6.12 -0.48 10.72
N THR A 7 -6.88 -0.68 9.63
CA THR A 7 -6.70 -1.81 8.69
C THR A 7 -6.02 -1.31 7.42
N PHE A 8 -5.49 -2.23 6.61
CA PHE A 8 -4.93 -1.89 5.30
C PHE A 8 -5.94 -1.15 4.42
N GLU A 9 -7.18 -1.63 4.34
CA GLU A 9 -8.25 -1.04 3.53
C GLU A 9 -8.62 0.36 4.01
N SER A 10 -8.61 0.59 5.34
CA SER A 10 -8.84 1.91 5.93
C SER A 10 -7.69 2.88 5.59
N ALA A 11 -6.44 2.42 5.68
CA ALA A 11 -5.28 3.25 5.34
C ALA A 11 -5.22 3.57 3.84
N LEU A 12 -5.52 2.58 2.99
CA LEU A 12 -5.58 2.75 1.54
C LEU A 12 -6.67 3.74 1.14
N LYS A 13 -7.87 3.61 1.70
CA LYS A 13 -8.96 4.54 1.42
C LYS A 13 -8.59 5.98 1.78
N LYS A 14 -7.97 6.20 2.94
CA LYS A 14 -7.51 7.54 3.34
C LYS A 14 -6.42 8.07 2.42
N LEU A 15 -5.53 7.21 1.91
CA LEU A 15 -4.53 7.61 0.92
C LEU A 15 -5.20 8.04 -0.39
N GLU A 16 -6.16 7.27 -0.89
CA GLU A 16 -6.93 7.59 -2.10
C GLU A 16 -7.64 8.95 -1.94
N GLU A 17 -8.32 9.17 -0.82
CA GLU A 17 -8.97 10.45 -0.49
C GLU A 17 -7.98 11.62 -0.47
N THR A 18 -6.75 11.43 0.05
CA THR A 18 -5.73 12.48 0.02
C THR A 18 -5.23 12.78 -1.40
N VAL A 19 -5.10 11.76 -2.25
CA VAL A 19 -4.67 11.94 -3.64
C VAL A 19 -5.75 12.69 -4.42
N GLU A 20 -7.01 12.25 -4.32
CA GLU A 20 -8.15 12.90 -4.97
C GLU A 20 -8.22 14.39 -4.60
N LYS A 21 -8.10 14.71 -3.31
CA LYS A 21 -8.10 16.09 -2.83
C LYS A 21 -6.92 16.94 -3.33
N LEU A 22 -5.74 16.34 -3.52
CA LEU A 22 -4.59 17.03 -4.10
C LEU A 22 -4.79 17.26 -5.61
N GLU A 23 -5.42 16.32 -6.30
CA GLU A 23 -5.70 16.39 -7.74
C GLU A 23 -6.79 17.41 -8.09
N GLU A 24 -7.74 17.68 -7.19
CA GLU A 24 -8.75 18.73 -7.36
C GLU A 24 -8.14 20.12 -7.62
N GLY A 25 -6.91 20.38 -7.13
CA GLY A 25 -6.14 21.59 -7.43
C GLY A 25 -6.73 22.91 -6.94
N THR A 26 -7.86 22.87 -6.22
CA THR A 26 -8.58 24.06 -5.71
C THR A 26 -8.27 24.38 -4.25
N ILE A 27 -7.44 23.57 -3.59
CA ILE A 27 -7.11 23.74 -2.18
C ILE A 27 -6.03 24.82 -1.96
N PRO A 28 -6.12 25.63 -0.89
CA PRO A 28 -5.08 26.58 -0.51
C PRO A 28 -3.74 25.89 -0.20
N LEU A 29 -2.61 26.58 -0.42
CA LEU A 29 -1.27 26.03 -0.22
C LEU A 29 -1.06 25.38 1.16
N ASN A 30 -1.49 26.04 2.23
CA ASN A 30 -1.35 25.49 3.60
C ASN A 30 -2.12 24.17 3.78
N GLU A 31 -3.30 24.07 3.15
CA GLU A 31 -4.11 22.86 3.18
C GLU A 31 -3.50 21.77 2.28
N ALA A 32 -2.91 22.15 1.14
CA ALA A 32 -2.17 21.24 0.28
C ALA A 32 -0.99 20.60 1.01
N LEU A 33 -0.22 21.38 1.77
CA LEU A 33 0.89 20.86 2.58
C LEU A 33 0.41 19.86 3.63
N THR A 34 -0.68 20.19 4.35
CA THR A 34 -1.26 19.30 5.37
C THR A 34 -1.81 18.01 4.75
N THR A 35 -2.45 18.12 3.59
CA THR A 35 -2.99 16.98 2.83
C THR A 35 -1.86 16.10 2.30
N PHE A 36 -0.77 16.69 1.81
CA PHE A 36 0.42 15.98 1.39
C PHE A 36 1.09 15.22 2.54
N GLU A 37 1.28 15.85 3.70
CA GLU A 37 1.81 15.19 4.90
C GLU A 37 0.97 13.99 5.32
N SER A 38 -0.36 14.14 5.27
CA SER A 38 -1.31 13.05 5.53
C SER A 38 -1.16 11.93 4.50
N GLY A 39 -1.04 12.25 3.20
CA GLY A 39 -0.81 11.26 2.14
C GLY A 39 0.51 10.49 2.34
N VAL A 40 1.59 11.18 2.70
CA VAL A 40 2.89 10.54 3.03
C VAL A 40 2.74 9.59 4.22
N HIS A 41 1.97 9.99 5.24
CA HIS A 41 1.68 9.13 6.38
C HIS A 41 0.94 7.86 5.95
N TRP A 42 -0.19 7.97 5.23
CA TRP A 42 -0.98 6.82 4.81
C TRP A 42 -0.24 5.90 3.84
N SER A 43 0.59 6.46 2.95
CA SER A 43 1.49 5.69 2.09
C SER A 43 2.45 4.81 2.89
N ARG A 44 3.06 5.36 3.96
CA ARG A 44 3.94 4.60 4.86
C ARG A 44 3.20 3.52 5.62
N GLU A 45 1.98 3.79 6.10
CA GLU A 45 1.17 2.77 6.78
C GLU A 45 0.78 1.63 5.84
N CYS A 46 0.34 1.93 4.62
CA CYS A 46 0.07 0.91 3.60
C CYS A 46 1.30 0.03 3.34
N LYS A 47 2.48 0.64 3.22
CA LYS A 47 3.73 -0.11 3.06
C LYS A 47 4.01 -1.03 4.25
N LYS A 48 3.83 -0.57 5.49
CA LYS A 48 4.02 -1.42 6.68
C LYS A 48 3.11 -2.63 6.69
N PHE A 49 1.84 -2.48 6.29
CA PHE A 49 0.92 -3.61 6.17
C PHE A 49 1.41 -4.63 5.14
N LEU A 50 1.85 -4.16 3.96
CA LEU A 50 2.37 -5.03 2.91
C LEU A 50 3.67 -5.73 3.34
N ASP A 51 4.59 -5.02 3.97
CA ASP A 51 5.84 -5.57 4.49
C ASP A 51 5.56 -6.65 5.54
N ASN A 52 4.60 -6.42 6.45
CA ASN A 52 4.19 -7.41 7.44
C ASN A 52 3.52 -8.65 6.81
N ALA A 53 2.65 -8.45 5.83
CA ALA A 53 2.04 -9.54 5.08
C ALA A 53 3.11 -10.37 4.35
N GLY A 54 4.09 -9.72 3.73
CA GLY A 54 5.23 -10.38 3.08
C GLY A 54 6.03 -11.24 4.06
N GLN A 55 6.43 -10.70 5.20
CA GLN A 55 7.16 -11.45 6.24
C GLN A 55 6.37 -12.67 6.76
N ARG A 56 5.05 -12.53 6.89
CA ARG A 56 4.18 -13.62 7.31
C ARG A 56 4.09 -14.72 6.26
N ILE A 57 4.01 -14.37 4.98
CA ILE A 57 4.07 -15.31 3.86
C ILE A 57 5.42 -16.03 3.85
N GLU A 58 6.53 -15.31 3.98
CA GLU A 58 7.88 -15.90 4.07
C GLU A 58 7.99 -16.90 5.22
N THR A 59 7.39 -16.60 6.37
CA THR A 59 7.37 -17.51 7.53
C THR A 59 6.55 -18.77 7.27
N ILE A 60 5.43 -18.67 6.54
CA ILE A 60 4.59 -19.83 6.18
C ILE A 60 5.29 -20.71 5.13
N LEU A 61 6.04 -20.12 4.20
CA LEU A 61 6.78 -20.84 3.16
C LEU A 61 8.06 -21.52 3.67
N LYS A 62 8.50 -21.21 4.90
CA LYS A 62 9.52 -22.01 5.58
C LYS A 62 8.89 -23.33 6.00
N ASN A 63 9.35 -24.42 5.41
CA ASN A 63 8.91 -25.78 5.71
C ASN A 63 9.44 -26.26 7.08
N GLU A 64 8.96 -27.42 7.55
CA GLU A 64 9.32 -28.02 8.86
C GLU A 64 10.83 -28.26 9.06
N ASN A 65 11.61 -28.24 7.97
CA ASN A 65 13.07 -28.41 7.97
C ASN A 65 13.84 -27.08 8.03
N GLY A 66 13.16 -25.93 8.07
CA GLY A 66 13.77 -24.61 8.09
C GLY A 66 14.31 -24.15 6.73
N GLU A 67 14.00 -24.86 5.65
CA GLU A 67 14.41 -24.53 4.29
C GLU A 67 13.36 -23.62 3.63
N TYR A 68 13.82 -22.66 2.84
CA TYR A 68 12.96 -21.81 2.03
C TYR A 68 12.50 -22.61 0.81
N GLU A 69 11.20 -22.89 0.65
CA GLU A 69 10.67 -23.19 -0.69
C GLU A 69 10.70 -21.89 -1.50
N GLN A 70 11.84 -21.62 -2.13
CA GLN A 70 12.02 -20.46 -2.99
C GLN A 70 11.25 -20.68 -4.29
N LYS A 71 9.93 -20.50 -4.27
CA LYS A 71 9.20 -20.17 -5.50
C LYS A 71 9.43 -18.70 -5.76
N GLU A 72 10.26 -18.44 -6.74
CA GLU A 72 10.51 -17.12 -7.30
C GLU A 72 9.16 -16.41 -7.48
N PHE A 73 8.94 -15.32 -6.73
CA PHE A 73 7.76 -14.48 -6.94
C PHE A 73 7.98 -13.78 -8.28
N VAL A 74 7.44 -14.38 -9.34
CA VAL A 74 7.31 -13.74 -10.64
C VAL A 74 6.02 -12.92 -10.54
N PRO A 75 6.07 -11.59 -10.31
CA PRO A 75 4.88 -10.78 -10.50
C PRO A 75 4.45 -11.01 -11.95
N GLU A 76 3.25 -11.57 -12.14
CA GLU A 76 2.62 -11.65 -13.45
C GLU A 76 2.61 -10.22 -13.99
N LYS A 77 3.53 -9.94 -14.91
CA LYS A 77 3.52 -8.71 -15.67
C LYS A 77 2.11 -8.59 -16.21
N SER A 78 1.46 -7.48 -15.90
CA SER A 78 0.22 -7.06 -16.52
C SER A 78 0.43 -7.07 -18.03
N ASN A 79 0.05 -8.17 -18.68
CA ASN A 79 -0.05 -8.27 -20.12
C ASN A 79 -1.24 -7.41 -20.55
N LYS A 80 -1.07 -6.09 -20.56
CA LYS A 80 -1.85 -5.22 -21.42
C LYS A 80 -1.02 -5.01 -22.67
N PRO A 81 -1.38 -5.60 -23.82
CA PRO A 81 -0.71 -5.26 -25.06
C PRO A 81 -0.94 -3.76 -25.31
N LEU A 82 0.15 -3.01 -25.44
CA LEU A 82 0.14 -1.70 -26.07
C LEU A 82 -0.19 -1.90 -27.54
N THR A 83 -1.48 -1.97 -27.88
CA THR A 83 -1.91 -1.80 -29.27
C THR A 83 -1.87 -0.30 -29.56
N ASN A 84 -0.76 0.15 -30.14
CA ASN A 84 -0.66 1.45 -30.76
C ASN A 84 -1.49 1.43 -32.06
N ASN A 85 -2.55 2.23 -32.13
CA ASN A 85 -3.15 2.66 -33.39
C ASN A 85 -3.81 4.02 -33.22
#